data_AF-A0A1E2WM54-F1
#
_entry.id   AF-A0A1E2WM54-F1
#
_cell.length_a   1.000
_cell.length_b   1.000
_cell.length_c   1.000
_cell.angle_alpha   90.00
_cell.angle_beta   90.00
_cell.angle_gamma   90.00
#
_symmetry.space_group_name_H-M   'P 1'
#
loop_
_entity.id
_entity.type
_entity.pdbx_description
1 polymer ?
#
loop_
_entity_poly.entity_id
_entity_poly.type
_entity_poly.pdbx_seq_one_letter_code
_entity_poly.pdbx_strand_id
1 'polypeptide(L)'
;MDLDNLAQISKRDLEIIQLHQFQQPIYCCNVTAIAYAFTALGYLTTVDEIFYATQLPIASVLDDGMTLAETYDTCRTYLEKKEIPLSIRIEHFDKPSMTLEAFIREVEAAVCDENDVHILNFNTRIAHENPSLEGGHFSLLADYDPKTQEITIADTNPKRYTRFWKCPIQRIYAACVDKDSSSNRSRGMIVLRRQEKANLAANGVVHPSEIALNALHSE
;
A
#
# COMPACT_ATOMS: atom_id res chain seq x y z
N MET A 1 15.00 -29.04 -11.45
CA MET A 1 14.31 -27.94 -10.76
C MET A 1 14.55 -26.73 -11.65
N ASP A 2 13.53 -26.36 -12.42
CA ASP A 2 13.67 -25.40 -13.53
C ASP A 2 13.95 -23.99 -12.99
N LEU A 3 15.09 -23.46 -13.38
CA LEU A 3 15.55 -22.08 -13.10
C LEU A 3 14.65 -21.03 -13.75
N ASP A 4 13.86 -21.41 -14.76
CA ASP A 4 12.93 -20.52 -15.46
C ASP A 4 11.71 -20.13 -14.62
N ASN A 5 11.42 -20.85 -13.53
CA ASN A 5 10.28 -20.57 -12.66
C ASN A 5 10.58 -19.48 -11.59
N LEU A 6 11.85 -19.08 -11.45
CA LEU A 6 12.26 -17.94 -10.62
C LEU A 6 12.16 -16.61 -11.40
N ALA A 7 12.09 -16.66 -12.73
CA ALA A 7 12.06 -15.47 -13.59
C ALA A 7 10.67 -14.84 -13.77
N GLN A 8 9.62 -15.45 -13.20
CA GLN A 8 8.24 -14.92 -13.26
C GLN A 8 7.73 -14.33 -11.94
N ILE A 9 8.58 -14.20 -10.93
CA ILE A 9 8.29 -13.30 -9.81
C ILE A 9 8.49 -11.89 -10.36
N SER A 10 7.38 -11.18 -10.55
CA SER A 10 7.33 -9.76 -10.91
C SER A 10 8.51 -9.02 -10.29
N LYS A 11 9.37 -8.49 -11.16
CA LYS A 11 10.56 -7.68 -10.84
C LYS A 11 10.15 -6.29 -10.31
N ARG A 12 9.11 -6.23 -9.47
CA ARG A 12 8.88 -5.11 -8.55
C ARG A 12 10.09 -5.05 -7.63
N ASP A 13 10.50 -3.87 -7.19
CA ASP A 13 11.59 -3.63 -6.23
C ASP A 13 11.32 -4.25 -4.83
N LEU A 14 11.04 -5.54 -4.77
CA LEU A 14 10.86 -6.36 -3.57
C LEU A 14 12.17 -6.41 -2.75
N GLU A 15 13.31 -6.22 -3.41
CA GLU A 15 14.65 -6.11 -2.81
C GLU A 15 14.83 -4.81 -2.00
N ILE A 16 14.29 -3.67 -2.45
CA ILE A 16 14.38 -2.41 -1.69
C ILE A 16 13.51 -2.45 -0.44
N ILE A 17 12.32 -3.02 -0.59
CA ILE A 17 11.43 -3.26 0.54
C ILE A 17 12.07 -4.29 1.50
N GLN A 18 12.94 -5.20 1.03
CA GLN A 18 13.66 -6.13 1.90
C GLN A 18 14.66 -5.44 2.83
N LEU A 19 15.25 -4.31 2.42
CA LEU A 19 16.25 -3.58 3.22
C LEU A 19 15.62 -2.61 4.23
N HIS A 20 14.42 -2.08 3.95
CA HIS A 20 13.68 -1.25 4.90
C HIS A 20 12.69 -2.10 5.71
N GLN A 21 12.95 -2.28 7.00
CA GLN A 21 11.98 -2.91 7.90
C GLN A 21 10.80 -1.97 8.12
N PHE A 22 9.77 -2.06 7.28
CA PHE A 22 8.45 -1.49 7.52
C PHE A 22 7.70 -2.35 8.54
N GLN A 23 8.21 -2.40 9.77
CA GLN A 23 7.44 -2.92 10.88
C GLN A 23 6.63 -1.76 11.42
N GLN A 24 5.30 -1.87 11.46
CA GLN A 24 4.47 -0.91 12.19
C GLN A 24 5.05 -0.68 13.60
N PRO A 25 5.42 0.58 13.96
CA PRO A 25 5.35 1.01 15.34
C PRO A 25 3.91 0.75 15.81
N ILE A 26 3.76 0.24 17.03
CA ILE A 26 2.50 -0.20 17.65
C ILE A 26 1.24 0.51 17.07
N TYR A 27 0.31 -0.24 16.46
CA TYR A 27 -1.01 0.23 15.98
C TYR A 27 -1.05 1.32 14.87
N CYS A 28 0.03 1.65 14.15
CA CYS A 28 -0.01 2.65 13.06
C CYS A 28 0.02 2.05 11.63
N CYS A 29 -0.78 1.02 11.37
CA CYS A 29 -0.87 0.37 10.05
C CYS A 29 -1.18 1.37 8.90
N ASN A 30 -1.96 2.40 9.19
CA ASN A 30 -2.28 3.53 8.32
C ASN A 30 -1.05 4.34 7.87
N VAL A 31 -0.26 4.89 8.80
CA VAL A 31 0.95 5.67 8.52
C VAL A 31 2.04 4.77 7.93
N THR A 32 2.12 3.53 8.37
CA THR A 32 3.03 2.53 7.80
C THR A 32 2.68 2.24 6.34
N ALA A 33 1.39 2.13 5.99
CA ALA A 33 0.95 1.95 4.60
C ALA A 33 1.29 3.17 3.74
N ILE A 34 1.17 4.38 4.29
CA ILE A 34 1.59 5.61 3.60
C ILE A 34 3.10 5.54 3.31
N ALA A 35 3.94 5.32 4.32
CA ALA A 35 5.40 5.24 4.16
C ALA A 35 5.82 4.17 3.14
N TYR A 36 5.14 3.02 3.19
CA TYR A 36 5.36 1.92 2.27
C TYR A 36 4.97 2.32 0.84
N ALA A 37 3.80 2.95 0.63
CA ALA A 37 3.38 3.38 -0.70
C ALA A 37 4.32 4.41 -1.33
N PHE A 38 4.78 5.39 -0.56
CA PHE A 38 5.78 6.35 -1.02
C PHE A 38 7.09 5.68 -1.41
N THR A 39 7.57 4.76 -0.58
CA THR A 39 8.82 4.03 -0.86
C THR A 39 8.66 3.14 -2.11
N ALA A 40 7.51 2.50 -2.28
CA ALA A 40 7.20 1.72 -3.48
C ALA A 40 7.15 2.59 -4.76
N LEU A 41 6.87 3.88 -4.63
CA LEU A 41 6.94 4.87 -5.71
C LEU A 41 8.32 5.55 -5.83
N GLY A 42 9.34 5.07 -5.12
CA GLY A 42 10.71 5.57 -5.18
C GLY A 42 11.01 6.76 -4.27
N TYR A 43 10.08 7.16 -3.39
CA TYR A 43 10.27 8.23 -2.42
C TYR A 43 10.53 7.63 -1.03
N LEU A 44 11.80 7.48 -0.67
CA LEU A 44 12.18 6.90 0.61
C LEU A 44 11.54 7.69 1.76
N THR A 45 10.61 7.05 2.46
CA THR A 45 9.77 7.71 3.47
C THR A 45 9.68 6.84 4.71
N THR A 46 9.83 7.44 5.87
CA THR A 46 9.68 6.76 7.17
C THR A 46 8.38 7.15 7.87
N VAL A 47 7.93 6.31 8.82
CA VAL A 47 6.76 6.61 9.65
C VAL A 47 6.96 7.90 10.45
N ASP A 48 8.14 8.08 11.06
CA ASP A 48 8.48 9.27 11.84
C ASP A 48 8.46 10.54 11.01
N GLU A 49 8.95 10.47 9.77
CA GLU A 49 8.93 11.60 8.83
C GLU A 49 7.49 12.03 8.50
N ILE A 50 6.57 11.08 8.34
CA ILE A 50 5.15 11.40 8.10
C ILE A 50 4.55 12.07 9.34
N PHE A 51 4.75 11.51 10.55
CA PHE A 51 4.27 12.13 11.79
C PHE A 51 4.78 13.57 11.94
N TYR A 52 6.08 13.77 11.71
CA TYR A 52 6.71 15.09 11.80
C TYR A 52 6.19 16.05 10.74
N ALA A 53 6.15 15.64 9.47
CA ALA A 53 5.72 16.53 8.38
C ALA A 53 4.24 16.89 8.51
N THR A 54 3.38 15.93 8.84
CA THR A 54 1.93 16.14 8.92
C THR A 54 1.45 16.71 10.25
N GLN A 55 2.31 16.74 11.28
CA GLN A 55 1.97 17.18 12.64
C GLN A 55 0.81 16.35 13.24
N LEU A 56 0.78 15.06 12.93
CA LEU A 56 -0.25 14.15 13.41
C LEU A 56 -0.17 13.99 14.95
N PRO A 57 -1.31 14.03 15.65
CA PRO A 57 -1.34 13.77 17.08
C PRO A 57 -1.06 12.29 17.35
N ILE A 58 0.19 11.97 17.71
CA ILE A 58 0.69 10.60 17.88
C ILE A 58 -0.27 9.75 18.74
N ALA A 59 -0.68 10.23 19.91
CA ALA A 59 -1.57 9.48 20.81
C ALA A 59 -2.88 9.06 20.12
N SER A 60 -3.55 9.99 19.44
CA SER A 60 -4.79 9.72 18.71
C SER A 60 -4.62 8.65 17.63
N VAL A 61 -3.51 8.71 16.88
CA VAL A 61 -3.26 7.76 15.79
C VAL A 61 -2.93 6.36 16.32
N LEU A 62 -2.21 6.28 17.44
CA LEU A 62 -1.81 4.99 18.03
C LEU A 62 -2.94 4.34 18.83
N ASP A 63 -3.81 5.13 19.47
CA ASP A 63 -4.89 4.63 20.33
C ASP A 63 -6.15 4.29 19.53
N ASP A 64 -6.57 5.18 18.61
CA ASP A 64 -7.84 5.05 17.88
C ASP A 64 -7.67 4.62 16.41
N GLY A 65 -6.44 4.70 15.88
CA GLY A 65 -6.18 4.50 14.46
C GLY A 65 -6.61 5.70 13.61
N MET A 66 -6.82 5.46 12.31
CA MET A 66 -7.37 6.46 11.39
C MET A 66 -8.34 5.78 10.43
N THR A 67 -9.39 6.50 10.07
CA THR A 67 -10.32 6.16 8.99
C THR A 67 -9.63 6.26 7.63
N LEU A 68 -10.28 5.76 6.57
CA LEU A 68 -9.79 5.91 5.20
C LEU A 68 -9.61 7.39 4.81
N ALA A 69 -10.53 8.27 5.23
CA ALA A 69 -10.49 9.69 4.92
C ALA A 69 -9.34 10.41 5.65
N GLU A 70 -9.16 10.15 6.95
CA GLU A 70 -8.04 10.73 7.72
C GLU A 70 -6.68 10.24 7.21
N THR A 71 -6.59 8.97 6.78
CA THR A 71 -5.39 8.42 6.15
C THR A 71 -5.11 9.10 4.81
N TYR A 72 -6.15 9.35 4.01
CA TYR A 72 -6.04 10.10 2.76
C TYR A 72 -5.58 11.55 3.00
N ASP A 73 -6.18 12.26 3.96
CA ASP A 73 -5.82 13.64 4.27
C ASP A 73 -4.40 13.75 4.82
N THR A 74 -3.96 12.78 5.61
CA THR A 74 -2.56 12.65 6.04
C THR A 74 -1.63 12.50 4.84
N CYS A 75 -1.95 11.57 3.93
CA CYS A 75 -1.16 11.31 2.74
C CYS A 75 -1.09 12.55 1.83
N ARG A 76 -2.23 13.22 1.61
CA ARG A 76 -2.31 14.48 0.85
C ARG A 76 -1.50 15.60 1.48
N THR A 77 -1.60 15.78 2.80
CA THR A 77 -0.81 16.79 3.54
C THR A 77 0.68 16.53 3.40
N TYR A 78 1.10 15.25 3.44
CA TYR A 78 2.49 14.88 3.23
C TYR A 78 2.96 15.20 1.81
N LEU A 79 2.17 14.88 0.78
CA LEU A 79 2.45 15.23 -0.62
C LEU A 79 2.67 16.71 -0.80
N GLU A 80 1.74 17.53 -0.29
CA GLU A 80 1.75 18.98 -0.43
C GLU A 80 2.97 19.60 0.26
N LYS A 81 3.29 19.15 1.49
CA LYS A 81 4.44 19.68 2.26
C LYS A 81 5.80 19.27 1.72
N LYS A 82 5.88 18.13 1.05
CA LYS A 82 7.13 17.62 0.44
C LYS A 82 7.26 17.98 -1.04
N GLU A 83 6.26 18.66 -1.61
CA GLU A 83 6.20 19.02 -3.02
C GLU A 83 6.40 17.79 -3.95
N ILE A 84 5.89 16.63 -3.51
CA ILE A 84 6.06 15.36 -4.24
C ILE A 84 5.07 15.33 -5.42
N PRO A 85 5.53 15.12 -6.68
CA PRO A 85 4.70 15.20 -7.88
C PRO A 85 3.89 13.91 -8.13
N LEU A 86 3.12 13.48 -7.14
CA LEU A 86 2.17 12.37 -7.25
C LEU A 86 0.75 12.90 -7.30
N SER A 87 -0.11 12.23 -8.06
CA SER A 87 -1.55 12.36 -7.91
C SER A 87 -2.04 11.40 -6.82
N ILE A 88 -3.07 11.83 -6.08
CA ILE A 88 -3.74 11.03 -5.06
C ILE A 88 -5.25 11.12 -5.23
N ARG A 89 -5.95 10.02 -5.00
CA ARG A 89 -7.42 10.02 -4.83
C ARG A 89 -7.86 8.96 -3.82
N ILE A 90 -9.09 9.10 -3.35
CA ILE A 90 -9.75 8.21 -2.42
C ILE A 90 -11.01 7.62 -3.03
N GLU A 91 -11.20 6.32 -2.88
CA GLU A 91 -12.42 5.62 -3.25
C GLU A 91 -12.99 4.82 -2.08
N HIS A 92 -14.19 5.22 -1.66
CA HIS A 92 -15.03 4.43 -0.77
C HIS A 92 -15.83 3.41 -1.59
N PHE A 93 -15.90 2.18 -1.11
CA PHE A 93 -16.55 1.07 -1.83
C PHE A 93 -18.08 1.01 -1.64
N ASP A 94 -18.66 1.87 -0.80
CA ASP A 94 -20.11 2.12 -0.74
C ASP A 94 -20.63 2.98 -1.91
N LYS A 95 -19.73 3.56 -2.72
CA LYS A 95 -20.12 4.31 -3.92
C LYS A 95 -20.67 3.34 -4.97
N PRO A 96 -21.83 3.65 -5.61
CA PRO A 96 -22.40 2.81 -6.66
C PRO A 96 -21.47 2.55 -7.85
N SER A 97 -20.52 3.46 -8.10
CA SER A 97 -19.52 3.33 -9.18
C SER A 97 -18.42 2.30 -8.89
N MET A 98 -18.21 1.93 -7.62
CA MET A 98 -17.14 1.01 -7.21
C MET A 98 -17.68 -0.41 -7.06
N THR A 99 -18.07 -1.01 -8.19
CA THR A 99 -18.47 -2.42 -8.26
C THR A 99 -17.24 -3.34 -8.14
N LEU A 100 -17.46 -4.65 -7.94
CA LEU A 100 -16.39 -5.64 -7.97
C LEU A 100 -15.61 -5.58 -9.29
N GLU A 101 -16.29 -5.44 -10.43
CA GLU A 101 -15.66 -5.34 -11.74
C GLU A 101 -14.85 -4.05 -11.88
N ALA A 102 -15.32 -2.95 -11.30
CA ALA A 102 -14.55 -1.70 -11.25
C ALA A 102 -13.28 -1.87 -10.41
N PHE A 103 -13.40 -2.53 -9.26
CA PHE A 103 -12.26 -2.83 -8.41
C PHE A 103 -11.26 -3.77 -9.09
N ILE A 104 -11.70 -4.81 -9.79
CA ILE A 104 -10.81 -5.69 -10.58
C ILE A 104 -10.01 -4.87 -11.61
N ARG A 105 -10.64 -3.95 -12.34
CA ARG A 105 -9.93 -3.08 -13.30
C ARG A 105 -8.87 -2.21 -12.64
N GLU A 106 -9.17 -1.67 -11.46
CA GLU A 106 -8.22 -0.87 -10.67
C GLU A 106 -7.04 -1.73 -10.20
N VAL A 107 -7.31 -2.96 -9.76
CA VAL A 107 -6.29 -3.93 -9.35
C VAL A 107 -5.39 -4.30 -10.54
N GLU A 108 -5.99 -4.66 -11.68
CA GLU A 108 -5.26 -5.01 -12.90
C GLU A 108 -4.36 -3.87 -13.39
N ALA A 109 -4.85 -2.63 -13.35
CA ALA A 109 -4.05 -1.45 -13.70
C ALA A 109 -2.84 -1.29 -12.76
N ALA A 110 -3.06 -1.36 -11.45
CA ALA A 110 -2.01 -1.13 -10.45
C ALA A 110 -0.94 -2.23 -10.37
N VAL A 111 -1.25 -3.46 -10.79
CA VAL A 111 -0.24 -4.53 -10.83
C VAL A 111 0.56 -4.51 -12.13
N CYS A 112 0.05 -3.86 -13.18
CA CYS A 112 0.74 -3.73 -14.47
C CYS A 112 1.60 -2.46 -14.59
N ASP A 113 1.47 -1.49 -13.67
CA ASP A 113 2.20 -0.22 -13.70
C ASP A 113 2.92 0.06 -12.38
N GLU A 114 4.26 0.13 -12.42
CA GLU A 114 5.11 0.48 -11.27
C GLU A 114 4.90 1.93 -10.76
N ASN A 115 4.18 2.74 -11.54
CA ASN A 115 3.82 4.11 -11.18
C ASN A 115 2.47 4.19 -10.48
N ASP A 116 1.74 3.08 -10.33
CA ASP A 116 0.41 3.03 -9.74
C ASP A 116 0.42 2.12 -8.49
N VAL A 117 0.22 2.74 -7.32
CA VAL A 117 0.24 2.05 -6.03
C VAL A 117 -1.06 2.31 -5.29
N HIS A 118 -1.70 1.22 -4.88
CA HIS A 118 -2.96 1.27 -4.14
C HIS A 118 -2.75 0.84 -2.69
N ILE A 119 -3.21 1.69 -1.75
CA ILE A 119 -3.38 1.34 -0.34
C ILE A 119 -4.82 0.89 -0.16
N LEU A 120 -5.02 -0.28 0.42
CA LEU A 120 -6.33 -0.83 0.73
C LEU A 120 -6.62 -0.67 2.23
N ASN A 121 -7.86 -0.29 2.54
CA ASN A 121 -8.44 -0.37 3.87
C ASN A 121 -9.54 -1.41 3.87
N PHE A 122 -9.44 -2.42 4.74
CA PHE A 122 -10.34 -3.56 4.75
C PHE A 122 -10.60 -4.08 6.17
N ASN A 123 -11.72 -4.77 6.35
CA ASN A 123 -12.04 -5.48 7.58
C ASN A 123 -11.25 -6.79 7.68
N THR A 124 -10.45 -6.94 8.73
CA THR A 124 -9.58 -8.12 8.93
C THR A 124 -10.35 -9.43 9.14
N ARG A 125 -11.50 -9.37 9.82
CA ARG A 125 -12.41 -10.51 10.05
C ARG A 125 -12.85 -11.14 8.74
N ILE A 126 -13.21 -10.30 7.78
CA ILE A 126 -13.71 -10.70 6.46
C ILE A 126 -12.54 -11.16 5.59
N ALA A 127 -11.46 -10.37 5.52
CA ALA A 127 -10.31 -10.65 4.67
C ALA A 127 -9.63 -12.01 4.99
N HIS A 128 -9.54 -12.36 6.27
CA HIS A 128 -8.92 -13.61 6.73
C HIS A 128 -9.92 -14.73 7.07
N GLU A 129 -11.23 -14.52 6.86
CA GLU A 129 -12.31 -15.45 7.29
C GLU A 129 -12.18 -15.93 8.74
N ASN A 130 -11.71 -15.02 9.62
CA ASN A 130 -11.45 -15.35 11.00
C ASN A 130 -12.34 -14.49 11.92
N PRO A 131 -13.40 -15.07 12.52
CA PRO A 131 -14.32 -14.34 13.37
C PRO A 131 -13.69 -13.81 14.67
N SER A 132 -12.50 -14.27 15.05
CA SER A 132 -11.77 -13.76 16.24
C SER A 132 -10.94 -12.50 15.94
N LEU A 133 -10.85 -12.08 14.67
CA LEU A 133 -10.21 -10.83 14.29
C LEU A 133 -11.25 -9.71 14.28
N GLU A 134 -10.81 -8.53 14.65
CA GLU A 134 -11.65 -7.33 14.72
C GLU A 134 -10.91 -6.14 14.13
N GLY A 135 -11.67 -5.13 13.70
CA GLY A 135 -11.14 -3.85 13.23
C GLY A 135 -10.75 -3.81 11.76
N GLY A 136 -10.41 -2.59 11.34
CA GLY A 136 -9.85 -2.30 10.03
C GLY A 136 -8.33 -2.47 10.00
N HIS A 137 -7.78 -2.69 8.81
CA HIS A 137 -6.34 -2.72 8.57
C HIS A 137 -6.00 -1.97 7.28
N PHE A 138 -4.77 -1.51 7.18
CA PHE A 138 -4.23 -0.86 5.97
C PHE A 138 -3.03 -1.64 5.45
N SER A 139 -3.02 -1.91 4.15
CA SER A 139 -1.92 -2.62 3.47
C SER A 139 -1.89 -2.30 1.99
N LEU A 140 -0.80 -2.65 1.31
CA LEU A 140 -0.64 -2.36 -0.11
C LEU A 140 -1.16 -3.51 -0.97
N LEU A 141 -1.71 -3.16 -2.14
CA LEU A 141 -1.87 -4.10 -3.23
C LEU A 141 -0.50 -4.45 -3.82
N ALA A 142 -0.12 -5.72 -3.82
CA ALA A 142 1.16 -6.18 -4.33
C ALA A 142 1.08 -6.85 -5.71
N ASP A 143 0.08 -7.71 -5.93
CA ASP A 143 -0.06 -8.48 -7.16
C ASP A 143 -1.50 -9.00 -7.34
N TYR A 144 -1.82 -9.52 -8.53
CA TYR A 144 -3.10 -10.14 -8.84
C TYR A 144 -2.94 -11.23 -9.89
N ASP A 145 -3.46 -12.42 -9.59
CA ASP A 145 -3.51 -13.54 -10.52
C ASP A 145 -4.92 -13.64 -11.15
N PRO A 146 -5.08 -13.27 -12.44
CA PRO A 146 -6.38 -13.30 -13.10
C PRO A 146 -6.92 -14.72 -13.34
N LYS A 147 -6.06 -15.76 -13.29
CA LYS A 147 -6.49 -17.16 -13.48
C LYS A 147 -7.15 -17.71 -12.24
N THR A 148 -6.56 -17.43 -11.07
CA THR A 148 -7.07 -17.89 -9.77
C THR A 148 -7.98 -16.86 -9.09
N GLN A 149 -8.01 -15.62 -9.60
CA GLN A 149 -8.71 -14.47 -9.03
C GLN A 149 -8.24 -14.15 -7.60
N GLU A 150 -6.96 -14.38 -7.33
CA GLU A 150 -6.33 -14.08 -6.04
C GLU A 150 -5.57 -12.77 -6.11
N ILE A 151 -5.82 -11.91 -5.12
CA ILE A 151 -5.02 -10.72 -4.87
C ILE A 151 -3.88 -11.06 -3.89
N THR A 152 -2.70 -10.47 -4.09
CA THR A 152 -1.61 -10.53 -3.11
C THR A 152 -1.52 -9.19 -2.39
N ILE A 153 -1.53 -9.24 -1.06
CA ILE A 153 -1.44 -8.08 -0.17
C ILE A 153 -0.04 -8.02 0.43
N ALA A 154 0.59 -6.85 0.36
CA ALA A 154 1.81 -6.52 1.08
C ALA A 154 1.46 -5.92 2.44
N ASP A 155 1.57 -6.71 3.49
CA ASP A 155 1.04 -6.38 4.81
C ASP A 155 1.97 -5.46 5.60
N THR A 156 1.40 -4.46 6.27
CA THR A 156 2.12 -3.53 7.17
C THR A 156 2.44 -4.11 8.55
N ASN A 157 1.87 -5.28 8.86
CA ASN A 157 2.07 -6.07 10.07
C ASN A 157 2.56 -7.50 9.75
N PRO A 158 3.80 -7.63 9.23
CA PRO A 158 4.33 -8.92 8.79
C PRO A 158 4.46 -9.96 9.91
N LYS A 159 4.51 -9.54 11.19
CA LYS A 159 4.54 -10.45 12.34
C LYS A 159 3.20 -11.16 12.59
N ARG A 160 2.09 -10.55 12.21
CA ARG A 160 0.75 -11.09 12.46
C ARG A 160 0.21 -11.90 11.29
N TYR A 161 0.46 -11.46 10.05
CA TYR A 161 -0.19 -12.04 8.86
C TYR A 161 0.79 -12.51 7.78
N THR A 162 2.10 -12.52 8.07
CA THR A 162 3.20 -12.63 7.10
C THR A 162 3.32 -11.39 6.20
N ARG A 163 4.49 -11.18 5.60
CA ARG A 163 4.78 -9.98 4.79
C ARG A 163 3.94 -9.91 3.53
N PHE A 164 3.62 -11.06 2.94
CA PHE A 164 2.75 -11.17 1.77
C PHE A 164 1.77 -12.31 1.99
N TRP A 165 0.49 -12.04 1.74
CA TRP A 165 -0.55 -13.07 1.80
C TRP A 165 -1.53 -12.91 0.65
N LYS A 166 -2.22 -14.01 0.31
CA LYS A 166 -3.18 -14.07 -0.79
C LYS A 166 -4.60 -14.16 -0.28
N CYS A 167 -5.54 -13.63 -1.05
CA CYS A 167 -6.96 -13.67 -0.76
C CYS A 167 -7.78 -13.58 -2.05
N PRO A 168 -8.92 -14.28 -2.17
CA PRO A 168 -9.83 -14.10 -3.30
C PRO A 168 -10.27 -12.64 -3.45
N ILE A 169 -10.26 -12.11 -4.67
CA ILE A 169 -10.57 -10.69 -4.92
C ILE A 169 -11.99 -10.30 -4.49
N GLN A 170 -12.94 -11.23 -4.55
CA GLN A 170 -14.30 -11.04 -4.05
C GLN A 170 -14.34 -10.83 -2.54
N ARG A 171 -13.48 -11.56 -1.81
CA ARG A 171 -13.43 -11.49 -0.35
C ARG A 171 -12.80 -10.18 0.10
N ILE A 172 -11.70 -9.76 -0.52
CA ILE A 172 -11.10 -8.45 -0.17
C ILE A 172 -12.04 -7.31 -0.56
N TYR A 173 -12.76 -7.41 -1.69
CA TYR A 173 -13.78 -6.44 -2.08
C TYR A 173 -14.87 -6.32 -1.01
N ALA A 174 -15.44 -7.45 -0.55
CA ALA A 174 -16.42 -7.46 0.52
C ALA A 174 -15.86 -6.86 1.83
N ALA A 175 -14.59 -7.12 2.14
CA ALA A 175 -13.91 -6.55 3.30
C ALA A 175 -13.71 -5.03 3.20
N CYS A 176 -13.55 -4.49 1.99
CA CYS A 176 -13.49 -3.05 1.72
C CYS A 176 -14.87 -2.38 1.71
N VAL A 177 -15.93 -3.09 1.29
CA VAL A 177 -17.33 -2.61 1.32
C VAL A 177 -17.83 -2.46 2.77
N ASP A 178 -17.35 -3.31 3.68
CA ASP A 178 -17.73 -3.27 5.08
C ASP A 178 -17.46 -1.88 5.71
N LYS A 179 -18.37 -1.45 6.59
CA LYS A 179 -18.32 -0.11 7.17
C LYS A 179 -17.31 0.00 8.31
N ASP A 180 -16.61 1.11 8.32
CA ASP A 180 -15.84 1.55 9.47
C ASP A 180 -16.79 2.13 10.53
N SER A 181 -16.71 1.60 11.76
CA SER A 181 -17.52 2.05 12.88
C SER A 181 -17.28 3.51 13.26
N SER A 182 -16.07 4.03 13.03
CA SER A 182 -15.69 5.39 13.43
C SER A 182 -16.22 6.45 12.46
N SER A 183 -16.42 6.11 11.18
CA SER A 183 -16.91 7.05 10.15
C SER A 183 -18.30 6.75 9.61
N ASN A 184 -18.84 5.54 9.84
CA ASN A 184 -20.06 5.02 9.22
C ASN A 184 -20.04 5.03 7.67
N ARG A 185 -18.85 5.17 7.09
CA ARG A 185 -18.57 5.02 5.65
C ARG A 185 -18.00 3.63 5.41
N SER A 186 -18.15 3.10 4.18
CA SER A 186 -17.35 1.93 3.83
C SER A 186 -15.86 2.24 3.95
N ARG A 187 -15.07 1.19 4.07
CA ARG A 187 -13.64 1.28 3.76
C ARG A 187 -13.45 1.39 2.24
N GLY A 188 -12.28 1.01 1.73
CA GLY A 188 -11.99 1.17 0.30
C GLY A 188 -10.50 1.30 0.02
N MET A 189 -10.14 2.23 -0.87
CA MET A 189 -8.75 2.39 -1.32
C MET A 189 -8.31 3.85 -1.45
N ILE A 190 -7.00 4.05 -1.29
CA ILE A 190 -6.30 5.26 -1.69
C ILE A 190 -5.42 4.89 -2.88
N VAL A 191 -5.48 5.69 -3.93
CA VAL A 191 -4.73 5.48 -5.17
C VAL A 191 -3.68 6.58 -5.29
N LEU A 192 -2.42 6.18 -5.44
CA LEU A 192 -1.26 7.05 -5.62
C LEU A 192 -0.63 6.75 -6.97
N ARG A 193 -0.51 7.78 -7.82
CA ARG A 193 0.09 7.63 -9.16
C ARG A 193 1.14 8.70 -9.43
N ARG A 194 2.29 8.30 -9.99
CA ARG A 194 3.24 9.26 -10.58
C ARG A 194 2.60 9.90 -11.82
N GLN A 195 2.63 11.22 -11.90
CA GLN A 195 2.08 11.95 -13.06
C GLN A 195 2.99 11.86 -14.30
N GLU A 196 4.27 11.56 -14.10
CA GLU A 196 5.27 11.30 -15.14
C GLU A 196 6.14 10.10 -14.73
N LYS A 197 6.65 9.31 -15.68
CA LYS A 197 7.65 8.28 -15.37
C LYS A 197 8.87 8.95 -14.72
N ALA A 198 9.24 8.49 -13.53
CA ALA A 198 10.37 9.09 -12.81
C ALA A 198 11.65 9.02 -13.65
N ASN A 199 12.24 10.17 -13.95
CA ASN A 199 13.59 10.24 -14.50
C ASN A 199 14.56 10.20 -13.30
N LEU A 200 14.77 8.99 -12.74
CA LEU A 200 15.51 8.75 -11.49
C LEU A 200 16.90 9.43 -11.50
N ALA A 201 17.55 9.51 -12.66
CA ALA A 201 18.82 10.19 -12.86
C ALA A 201 18.81 11.71 -12.64
N ALA A 202 17.67 12.38 -12.79
CA ALA A 202 17.58 13.85 -12.77
C ALA A 202 17.34 14.45 -11.38
N ASN A 203 16.88 13.65 -10.40
CA ASN A 203 16.51 14.13 -9.07
C ASN A 203 17.65 14.04 -8.03
N GLY A 204 18.85 13.62 -8.43
CA GLY A 204 19.99 13.46 -7.50
C GLY A 204 19.76 12.40 -6.41
N VAL A 205 18.64 11.67 -6.48
CA VAL A 205 18.32 10.52 -5.65
C VAL A 205 18.72 9.30 -6.45
N VAL A 206 19.95 8.82 -6.23
CA VAL A 206 20.34 7.50 -6.76
C VAL A 206 19.51 6.48 -6.00
N HIS A 207 18.67 5.76 -6.72
CA HIS A 207 17.83 4.74 -6.12
C HIS A 207 18.73 3.67 -5.49
N PRO A 208 18.46 3.17 -4.26
CA PRO A 208 19.33 2.17 -3.64
C PRO A 208 19.51 0.89 -4.49
N SER A 209 18.51 0.52 -5.32
CA SER A 209 18.68 -0.56 -6.28
C SER A 209 19.56 -0.18 -7.47
N GLU A 210 19.63 1.08 -7.90
CA GLU A 210 20.66 1.52 -8.85
C GLU A 210 22.06 1.50 -8.22
N ILE A 211 22.20 1.85 -6.93
CA ILE A 211 23.47 1.72 -6.21
C ILE A 211 23.88 0.25 -6.09
N ALA A 212 22.95 -0.62 -5.70
CA ALA A 212 23.19 -2.05 -5.54
C ALA A 212 23.46 -2.76 -6.88
N LEU A 213 22.73 -2.40 -7.94
CA LEU A 213 22.93 -2.91 -9.29
C LEU A 213 24.28 -2.43 -9.84
N ASN A 214 24.62 -1.15 -9.66
CA ASN A 214 25.94 -0.65 -10.06
C ASN A 214 27.07 -1.32 -9.26
N ALA A 215 26.89 -1.59 -7.97
CA ALA A 215 27.87 -2.32 -7.15
C ALA A 215 28.01 -3.79 -7.57
N LEU A 216 26.94 -4.46 -7.99
CA LEU A 216 26.95 -5.84 -8.50
C LEU A 216 27.60 -5.96 -9.89
N HIS A 217 27.59 -4.89 -10.67
CA HIS A 217 28.22 -4.80 -11.98
C HIS A 217 29.61 -4.13 -11.96
N SER A 218 30.07 -3.73 -10.77
CA SER A 218 31.40 -3.15 -10.51
C SER A 218 32.27 -4.14 -9.75
N GLU A 219 32.48 -5.32 -10.32
CA GLU A 219 33.70 -6.15 -10.21
C GLU A 219 33.58 -7.39 -11.13
#